data_AF-A0A953F2H9-F1
#
_entry.id   AF-A0A953F2H9-F1
#
_cell.length_a   1.000
_cell.length_b   1.000
_cell.length_c   1.000
_cell.angle_alpha   90.00
_cell.angle_beta   90.00
_cell.angle_gamma   90.00
#
_symmetry.space_group_name_H-M   'P 1'
#
loop_
_entity.id
_entity.type
_entity.pdbx_description
1 polymer ?
#
loop_
_entity_poly.entity_id
_entity_poly.type
_entity_poly.pdbx_seq_one_letter_code
_entity_poly.pdbx_strand_id
1 'polypeptide(L)'
;MYRPVSVTIFGVLNLIIGIFGLLGAGSNLLLVLNGLPSMWRSPMQDVINRSHWLTTWHWTNIALGELGTLLCLISGIGLLDMKRWGRKLAVGYAIYSVIRNALHLATISFITRIVLARGPLSAVSRVAEIPTSVLMIIGMLTLVFPIVYAGLLWYFMTRPHVIAAFERRGSPFLLGPGGASPFRTQEDVPHGPSGDNPFAAPPTID
;
A
#
# COMPACT_ATOMS: atom_id res chain seq x y z
N MET A 1 10.45 -4.62 -21.99
CA MET A 1 10.40 -4.91 -20.54
C MET A 1 8.96 -4.80 -20.08
N TYR A 2 8.31 -5.89 -19.65
CA TYR A 2 6.92 -5.84 -19.19
C TYR A 2 6.87 -5.53 -17.70
N ARG A 3 6.48 -4.30 -17.36
CA ARG A 3 6.22 -3.88 -15.98
C ARG A 3 4.72 -4.09 -15.70
N PRO A 4 4.32 -4.91 -14.73
CA PRO A 4 2.91 -5.07 -14.41
C PRO A 4 2.35 -3.73 -13.95
N VAL A 5 1.29 -3.25 -14.61
CA VAL A 5 0.63 -1.97 -14.30
C VAL A 5 0.16 -1.95 -12.84
N SER A 6 -0.32 -3.09 -12.33
CA SER A 6 -0.74 -3.25 -10.94
C SER A 6 0.34 -2.87 -9.92
N VAL A 7 1.59 -3.26 -10.14
CA VAL A 7 2.71 -2.93 -9.22
C VAL A 7 2.94 -1.43 -9.16
N THR A 8 2.80 -0.74 -10.29
CA THR A 8 2.94 0.72 -10.36
C THR A 8 1.80 1.40 -9.62
N ILE A 9 0.56 0.94 -9.82
CA ILE A 9 -0.62 1.47 -9.12
C ILE A 9 -0.47 1.30 -7.60
N PHE A 10 -0.13 0.11 -7.11
CA PHE A 10 0.07 -0.12 -5.68
C PHE A 10 1.26 0.68 -5.12
N GLY A 11 2.33 0.85 -5.89
CA GLY A 11 3.45 1.69 -5.50
C GLY A 11 3.04 3.16 -5.30
N VAL A 12 2.27 3.72 -6.24
CA VAL A 12 1.75 5.10 -6.14
C VAL A 12 0.76 5.22 -4.98
N LEU A 13 -0.17 4.27 -4.81
CA LEU A 13 -1.12 4.28 -3.71
C LEU A 13 -0.43 4.24 -2.34
N ASN A 14 0.56 3.37 -2.16
CA ASN A 14 1.38 3.34 -0.94
C ASN A 14 2.08 4.67 -0.68
N LEU A 15 2.58 5.34 -1.73
CA LEU A 15 3.24 6.62 -1.60
C LEU A 15 2.26 7.72 -1.15
N ILE A 16 1.08 7.79 -1.77
CA ILE A 16 0.04 8.75 -1.41
C ILE A 16 -0.43 8.53 0.04
N ILE A 17 -0.78 7.29 0.39
CA ILE A 17 -1.22 6.92 1.75
C ILE A 17 -0.11 7.23 2.76
N GLY A 18 1.14 6.91 2.42
CA GLY A 18 2.30 7.20 3.23
C GLY A 18 2.52 8.70 3.47
N ILE A 19 2.36 9.54 2.44
CA ILE A 19 2.47 11.00 2.58
C ILE A 19 1.36 11.54 3.50
N PHE A 20 0.11 11.10 3.33
CA PHE A 20 -0.98 11.48 4.23
C PHE A 20 -0.71 11.03 5.66
N GLY A 21 -0.17 9.82 5.85
CA GLY A 21 0.26 9.34 7.16
C GLY A 21 1.34 10.24 7.77
N LEU A 22 2.31 10.70 6.98
CA LEU A 22 3.41 11.54 7.45
C LEU A 22 2.94 12.96 7.82
N LEU A 23 1.94 13.49 7.11
CA LEU A 23 1.27 14.74 7.50
C LEU A 23 0.52 14.58 8.83
N GLY A 24 -0.13 13.43 9.04
CA GLY A 24 -0.72 13.05 10.33
C GLY A 24 0.33 12.99 11.44
N ALA A 25 1.47 12.36 11.16
CA ALA A 25 2.62 12.25 12.06
C ALA A 25 3.12 13.62 12.52
N GLY A 26 3.36 14.51 11.55
CA GLY A 26 3.82 15.87 11.79
C GLY A 26 2.81 16.65 12.62
N SER A 27 1.52 16.53 12.30
CA SER A 27 0.45 17.17 13.07
C SER A 27 0.42 16.68 14.51
N ASN A 28 0.57 15.37 14.73
CA ASN A 28 0.61 14.81 16.07
C ASN A 28 1.85 15.25 16.85
N LEU A 29 3.03 15.28 16.21
CA LEU A 29 4.26 15.79 16.83
C LEU A 29 4.12 17.27 17.24
N LEU A 30 3.55 18.10 16.36
CA LEU A 30 3.28 19.51 16.67
C LEU A 30 2.33 19.66 17.85
N LEU A 31 1.30 18.80 17.96
CA LEU A 31 0.39 18.77 19.10
C LEU A 31 1.10 18.36 20.41
N VAL A 32 2.06 17.45 20.37
CA VAL A 32 2.86 17.08 21.54
C VAL A 32 3.71 18.26 22.02
N LEU A 33 4.39 18.93 21.08
CA LEU A 33 5.33 20.00 21.39
C LEU A 33 4.65 21.28 21.86
N ASN A 34 3.51 21.65 21.27
CA ASN A 34 2.79 22.90 21.58
C ASN A 34 1.65 22.71 22.58
N GLY A 35 1.35 21.46 22.95
CA GLY A 35 0.15 21.11 23.69
C GLY A 35 -1.11 21.18 22.81
N LEU A 36 -2.14 20.44 23.23
CA LEU A 36 -3.45 20.45 22.57
C LEU A 36 -4.13 21.82 22.80
N PRO A 37 -4.48 22.57 21.74
CA PRO A 37 -5.30 23.76 21.90
C PRO A 37 -6.64 23.38 22.55
N SER A 38 -7.17 24.25 23.41
CA SER A 38 -8.38 23.98 24.20
C SER A 38 -9.60 23.58 23.35
N MET A 39 -9.65 23.97 22.06
CA MET A 39 -10.70 23.57 21.12
C MET A 39 -10.64 22.08 20.74
N TRP A 40 -9.47 21.43 20.80
CA TRP A 40 -9.26 20.02 20.43
C TRP A 40 -9.26 19.09 21.65
N ARG A 41 -9.44 19.64 22.86
CA ARG A 41 -9.48 18.86 24.09
C ARG A 41 -10.84 18.19 24.21
N SER A 42 -10.92 16.95 23.77
CA SER A 42 -12.15 16.15 23.88
C SER A 42 -12.27 15.54 25.28
N PRO A 43 -13.49 15.36 25.83
CA PRO A 43 -13.63 14.69 27.13
C PRO A 43 -13.19 13.21 27.10
N MET A 44 -13.04 12.62 25.90
CA MET A 44 -12.38 11.32 25.70
C MET A 44 -10.89 11.38 26.08
N GLN A 45 -10.20 12.48 25.78
CA GLN A 45 -8.81 12.68 26.21
C GLN A 45 -8.70 12.79 27.73
N ASP A 46 -9.68 13.38 28.42
CA ASP A 46 -9.67 13.42 29.88
C ASP A 46 -9.83 12.01 30.48
N VAL A 47 -10.66 11.16 29.88
CA VAL A 47 -10.80 9.75 30.29
C VAL A 47 -9.51 8.97 30.04
N ILE A 48 -8.85 9.18 28.90
CA ILE A 48 -7.56 8.58 28.58
C ILE A 48 -6.52 9.03 29.60
N ASN A 49 -6.37 10.34 29.83
CA ASN A 49 -5.37 10.93 30.71
C ASN A 49 -5.54 10.56 32.19
N ARG A 50 -6.76 10.25 32.64
CA ARG A 50 -7.03 9.77 34.00
C ARG A 50 -6.49 8.37 34.28
N SER A 51 -6.25 7.56 33.25
CA SER A 51 -5.75 6.19 33.40
C SER A 51 -4.39 6.03 32.74
N HIS A 52 -3.36 5.76 33.55
CA HIS A 52 -2.00 5.55 33.04
C HIS A 52 -1.93 4.45 31.98
N TRP A 53 -2.75 3.40 32.12
CA TRP A 53 -2.89 2.33 31.13
C TRP A 53 -3.42 2.84 29.77
N LEU A 54 -4.52 3.61 29.77
CA LEU A 54 -5.12 4.11 28.53
C LEU A 54 -4.20 5.11 27.83
N THR A 55 -3.51 5.96 28.59
CA THR A 55 -2.52 6.90 28.07
C THR A 55 -1.38 6.16 27.37
N THR A 56 -0.74 5.20 28.04
CA THR A 56 0.35 4.40 27.45
C THR A 56 -0.12 3.64 26.22
N TRP A 57 -1.31 3.05 26.27
CA TRP A 57 -1.92 2.38 25.12
C TRP A 57 -2.16 3.33 23.94
N HIS A 58 -2.67 4.54 24.20
CA HIS A 58 -2.91 5.56 23.18
C HIS A 58 -1.61 5.97 22.49
N TRP A 59 -0.57 6.30 23.26
CA TRP A 59 0.75 6.64 22.71
C TRP A 59 1.38 5.49 21.93
N THR A 60 1.19 4.25 22.41
CA THR A 60 1.67 3.06 21.70
C THR A 60 0.97 2.91 20.35
N ASN A 61 -0.34 3.16 20.26
CA ASN A 61 -1.08 3.11 18.99
C ASN A 61 -0.66 4.19 18.01
N ILE A 62 -0.35 5.39 18.51
CA ILE A 62 0.23 6.46 17.71
C ILE A 62 1.57 6.00 17.14
N ALA A 63 2.51 5.56 17.99
CA ALA A 63 3.84 5.13 17.56
C ALA A 63 3.78 3.97 16.56
N LEU A 64 2.88 3.01 16.77
CA LEU A 64 2.62 1.94 15.82
C LEU A 64 2.09 2.49 14.49
N GLY A 65 1.13 3.43 14.52
CA GLY A 65 0.64 4.12 13.33
C GLY A 65 1.78 4.73 12.51
N GLU A 66 2.71 5.42 13.16
CA GLU A 66 3.87 6.02 12.50
C GLU A 66 4.81 4.99 11.87
N LEU A 67 5.07 3.90 12.59
CA LEU A 67 5.83 2.80 12.04
C LEU A 67 5.15 2.23 10.78
N GLY A 68 3.83 2.07 10.81
CA GLY A 68 3.04 1.66 9.66
C GLY A 68 3.17 2.62 8.48
N THR A 69 3.13 3.92 8.72
CA THR A 69 3.34 4.96 7.69
C THR A 69 4.71 4.83 7.03
N LEU A 70 5.78 4.64 7.83
CA LEU A 70 7.13 4.45 7.30
C LEU A 70 7.24 3.19 6.46
N LEU A 71 6.67 2.06 6.91
CA LEU A 71 6.62 0.83 6.14
C LEU A 71 5.86 1.01 4.82
N CYS A 72 4.75 1.75 4.85
CA CYS A 72 3.96 2.06 3.66
C CYS A 72 4.79 2.87 2.64
N LEU A 73 5.46 3.94 3.08
CA LEU A 73 6.32 4.76 2.23
C LEU A 73 7.49 3.98 1.63
N ILE A 74 8.25 3.28 2.48
CA ILE A 74 9.43 2.52 2.06
C ILE A 74 9.01 1.42 1.08
N SER A 75 7.89 0.73 1.35
CA SER A 75 7.36 -0.27 0.42
C SER A 75 6.87 0.35 -0.89
N GLY A 76 6.23 1.53 -0.88
CA GLY A 76 5.83 2.26 -2.09
C GLY A 76 7.02 2.57 -3.00
N ILE A 77 8.09 3.13 -2.43
CA ILE A 77 9.35 3.40 -3.16
C ILE A 77 9.95 2.08 -3.70
N GLY A 78 10.01 1.04 -2.88
CA GLY A 78 10.53 -0.27 -3.28
C GLY A 78 9.73 -0.94 -4.40
N LEU A 79 8.40 -0.78 -4.42
CA LEU A 79 7.53 -1.25 -5.48
C LEU A 79 7.74 -0.45 -6.77
N LEU A 80 7.93 0.87 -6.67
CA LEU A 80 8.18 1.73 -7.82
C LEU A 80 9.54 1.43 -8.47
N ASP A 81 10.55 1.07 -7.67
CA ASP A 81 11.85 0.63 -8.17
C ASP A 81 11.86 -0.85 -8.58
N MET A 82 10.75 -1.58 -8.46
CA MET A 82 10.63 -3.02 -8.68
C MET A 82 11.73 -3.82 -7.95
N LYS A 83 12.11 -3.40 -6.73
CA LYS A 83 13.11 -4.09 -5.91
C LYS A 83 12.45 -5.26 -5.19
N ARG A 84 13.15 -6.41 -5.11
CA ARG A 84 12.63 -7.63 -4.44
C ARG A 84 12.25 -7.38 -2.98
N TRP A 85 13.00 -6.52 -2.28
CA TRP A 85 12.68 -6.13 -0.91
C TRP A 85 11.40 -5.30 -0.82
N GLY A 86 11.06 -4.51 -1.84
CA GLY A 86 9.85 -3.69 -1.88
C GLY A 86 8.59 -4.54 -1.81
N ARG A 87 8.57 -5.66 -2.55
CA ARG A 87 7.47 -6.65 -2.47
C ARG A 87 7.36 -7.26 -1.06
N LYS A 88 8.49 -7.66 -0.46
CA LYS A 88 8.49 -8.25 0.90
C LYS A 88 7.96 -7.26 1.93
N LEU A 89 8.35 -5.99 1.85
CA LEU A 89 7.84 -4.94 2.74
C LEU A 89 6.37 -4.62 2.49
N ALA A 90 5.90 -4.63 1.24
CA ALA A 90 4.48 -4.41 0.94
C ALA A 90 3.59 -5.51 1.54
N VAL A 91 4.01 -6.78 1.44
CA VAL A 91 3.31 -7.90 2.09
C VAL A 91 3.38 -7.79 3.61
N GLY A 92 4.55 -7.44 4.16
CA GLY A 92 4.72 -7.21 5.59
C GLY A 92 3.80 -6.09 6.12
N TYR A 93 3.72 -4.97 5.40
CA TYR A 93 2.82 -3.87 5.69
C TYR A 93 1.35 -4.31 5.65
N ALA A 94 0.94 -5.08 4.65
CA ALA A 94 -0.43 -5.57 4.55
C ALA A 94 -0.82 -6.42 5.78
N ILE A 95 0.02 -7.38 6.17
CA ILE A 95 -0.20 -8.22 7.37
C ILE A 95 -0.24 -7.35 8.63
N TYR A 96 0.75 -6.47 8.78
CA TYR A 96 0.83 -5.52 9.89
C TYR A 96 -0.45 -4.69 10.02
N SER A 97 -0.94 -4.13 8.91
CA SER A 97 -2.11 -3.27 8.90
C SER A 97 -3.39 -4.02 9.30
N VAL A 98 -3.54 -5.29 8.92
CA VAL A 98 -4.69 -6.13 9.33
C VAL A 98 -4.66 -6.37 10.83
N ILE A 99 -3.52 -6.81 11.37
CA ILE A 99 -3.36 -7.07 12.82
C ILE A 99 -3.61 -5.80 13.63
N ARG A 100 -3.01 -4.68 13.21
CA ARG A 100 -3.15 -3.39 13.88
C ARG A 100 -4.60 -2.89 13.86
N ASN A 101 -5.31 -3.02 12.74
CA ASN A 101 -6.72 -2.61 12.66
C ASN A 101 -7.62 -3.50 13.53
N ALA A 102 -7.39 -4.82 13.57
CA ALA A 102 -8.12 -5.71 14.46
C ALA A 102 -7.93 -5.34 15.94
N LEU A 103 -6.69 -5.05 16.33
CA LEU A 103 -6.35 -4.62 17.68
C LEU A 103 -7.00 -3.28 18.04
N HIS A 104 -6.96 -2.32 17.12
CA HIS A 104 -7.61 -1.02 17.29
C HIS A 104 -9.12 -1.17 17.48
N LEU A 105 -9.79 -2.00 16.67
CA LEU A 105 -11.22 -2.26 16.76
C LEU A 105 -11.59 -2.90 18.11
N ALA A 106 -10.78 -3.84 18.60
CA ALA A 106 -10.99 -4.47 19.90
C ALA A 106 -10.88 -3.44 21.04
N THR A 107 -9.87 -2.57 21.01
CA THR A 107 -9.71 -1.54 22.04
C THR A 107 -10.83 -0.52 22.00
N ILE A 108 -11.18 0.02 20.84
CA ILE A 108 -12.22 1.06 20.77
C ILE A 108 -13.57 0.51 21.22
N SER A 109 -13.87 -0.75 20.89
CA SER A 109 -15.05 -1.46 21.37
C SER A 109 -15.03 -1.59 22.90
N PHE A 110 -13.89 -1.98 23.48
CA PHE A 110 -13.72 -2.12 24.92
C PHE A 110 -13.90 -0.78 25.67
N ILE A 111 -13.24 0.29 25.19
CA ILE A 111 -13.35 1.64 25.77
C ILE A 111 -14.78 2.15 25.67
N THR A 112 -15.42 1.98 24.50
CA THR A 112 -16.80 2.39 24.28
C THR A 112 -17.74 1.72 25.27
N ARG A 113 -17.59 0.41 25.53
CA ARG A 113 -18.39 -0.30 26.54
C ARG A 113 -18.20 0.25 27.95
N ILE A 114 -16.96 0.56 28.35
CA ILE A 114 -16.67 1.19 29.66
C ILE A 114 -17.33 2.56 29.77
N VAL A 115 -17.25 3.34 28.70
CA VAL A 115 -17.83 4.68 28.62
C VAL A 115 -19.36 4.63 28.76
N LEU A 116 -20.04 3.78 27.99
CA LEU A 116 -21.50 3.63 28.07
C LEU A 116 -21.96 3.16 29.46
N ALA A 117 -21.19 2.29 30.12
CA ALA A 117 -21.51 1.78 31.45
C ALA A 117 -21.38 2.85 32.57
N ARG A 118 -20.62 3.93 32.33
CA ARG A 118 -20.40 5.02 33.31
C ARG A 118 -21.35 6.21 33.14
N GLY A 119 -22.41 6.04 32.34
CA GLY A 119 -23.39 7.09 32.03
C GLY A 119 -22.97 7.97 30.84
N PRO A 120 -23.88 8.81 30.31
CA PRO A 120 -23.60 9.65 29.15
C PRO A 120 -22.50 10.66 29.51
N LEU A 121 -21.29 10.43 29.01
CA LEU A 121 -20.24 11.41 29.09
C LEU A 121 -20.73 12.70 28.40
N SER A 122 -20.50 13.83 29.05
CA SER A 122 -20.48 15.17 28.44
C SER A 122 -19.48 15.29 27.26
N ALA A 123 -18.76 14.22 26.92
CA ALA A 123 -18.07 14.01 25.65
C ALA A 123 -19.01 14.08 24.43
N VAL A 124 -20.23 13.55 24.57
CA VAL A 124 -21.21 13.50 23.49
C VAL A 124 -21.64 14.90 23.06
N SER A 125 -21.66 15.88 23.98
CA SER A 125 -22.18 17.21 23.68
C SER A 125 -21.24 18.10 22.84
N ARG A 126 -19.91 17.91 22.90
CA ARG A 126 -18.96 18.63 22.01
C ARG A 126 -18.78 17.94 20.65
N VAL A 127 -18.87 16.61 20.62
CA VAL A 127 -18.87 15.83 19.37
C VAL A 127 -20.19 16.05 18.60
N ALA A 128 -21.29 16.39 19.30
CA ALA A 128 -22.57 16.75 18.70
C ALA A 128 -22.52 18.02 17.83
N GLU A 129 -21.50 18.87 17.97
CA GLU A 129 -21.31 20.04 17.10
C GLU A 129 -20.69 19.67 15.74
N ILE A 130 -19.99 18.53 15.65
CA ILE A 130 -19.50 17.99 14.38
C ILE A 130 -20.66 17.27 13.72
N PRO A 131 -21.01 17.60 12.46
CA PRO A 131 -22.06 16.88 11.74
C PRO A 131 -21.80 15.37 11.79
N THR A 132 -22.79 14.60 12.21
CA THR A 132 -22.70 13.13 12.35
C THR A 132 -22.22 12.45 11.07
N SER A 133 -22.56 13.02 9.91
CA SER A 133 -22.06 12.60 8.60
C SER A 133 -20.54 12.65 8.48
N VAL A 134 -19.89 13.70 9.01
CA VAL A 134 -18.43 13.84 8.97
C VAL A 134 -17.75 12.78 9.83
N LEU A 135 -18.29 12.51 11.03
CA LEU A 135 -17.80 11.47 11.91
C LEU A 135 -17.94 10.08 11.29
N MET A 136 -19.06 9.81 10.60
CA MET A 136 -19.26 8.56 9.88
C MET A 136 -18.28 8.40 8.71
N ILE A 137 -18.05 9.46 7.93
CA ILE A 137 -17.10 9.43 6.81
C ILE A 137 -15.68 9.14 7.33
N ILE A 138 -15.24 9.85 8.37
CA ILE A 138 -13.93 9.63 8.99
C ILE A 138 -13.83 8.19 9.52
N GLY A 139 -14.87 7.70 10.20
CA GLY A 139 -14.90 6.33 10.72
C GLY A 139 -14.81 5.28 9.62
N MET A 140 -15.53 5.45 8.52
CA MET A 140 -15.51 4.51 7.38
C MET A 140 -14.17 4.53 6.65
N LEU A 141 -13.59 5.72 6.44
CA LEU A 141 -12.27 5.87 5.81
C LEU A 141 -11.14 5.31 6.68
N THR A 142 -11.28 5.34 8.00
CA THR A 142 -10.27 4.81 8.92
C THR A 142 -10.42 3.32 9.19
N LEU A 143 -11.62 2.76 9.08
CA LEU A 143 -11.87 1.34 9.37
C LEU A 143 -11.91 0.46 8.11
N VAL A 144 -12.72 0.82 7.12
CA VAL A 144 -13.05 -0.06 5.99
C VAL A 144 -11.98 0.03 4.92
N PHE A 145 -11.62 1.26 4.52
CA PHE A 145 -10.66 1.49 3.44
C PHE A 145 -9.30 0.80 3.68
N PRO A 146 -8.68 0.86 4.88
CA PRO A 146 -7.38 0.24 5.10
C PRO A 146 -7.44 -1.29 5.04
N ILE A 147 -8.53 -1.89 5.50
CA ILE A 147 -8.71 -3.35 5.46
C ILE A 147 -8.86 -3.83 4.02
N VAL A 148 -9.70 -3.15 3.23
CA VAL A 148 -9.88 -3.46 1.80
C VAL A 148 -8.57 -3.27 1.05
N TYR A 149 -7.88 -2.16 1.28
CA TYR A 149 -6.58 -1.87 0.67
C TYR A 149 -5.54 -2.93 1.01
N ALA A 150 -5.40 -3.29 2.29
CA ALA A 150 -4.47 -4.32 2.74
C ALA A 150 -4.76 -5.69 2.11
N GLY A 151 -6.04 -6.06 2.02
CA GLY A 151 -6.47 -7.30 1.37
C GLY A 151 -6.10 -7.33 -0.11
N LEU A 152 -6.38 -6.24 -0.84
CA LEU A 152 -6.01 -6.11 -2.25
C LEU A 152 -4.49 -6.14 -2.44
N LEU A 153 -3.75 -5.36 -1.65
CA LEU A 153 -2.29 -5.31 -1.71
C LEU A 153 -1.68 -6.70 -1.47
N TRP A 154 -2.15 -7.41 -0.44
CA TRP A 154 -1.70 -8.76 -0.15
C TRP A 154 -2.01 -9.73 -1.30
N TYR A 155 -3.26 -9.75 -1.76
CA TYR A 155 -3.72 -10.64 -2.84
C TYR A 155 -2.95 -10.43 -4.15
N PHE A 156 -2.69 -9.18 -4.54
CA PHE A 156 -1.97 -8.90 -5.78
C PHE A 156 -0.48 -9.21 -5.67
N MET A 157 0.13 -9.00 -4.50
CA MET A 157 1.57 -9.26 -4.30
C MET A 157 1.92 -10.76 -4.22
N THR A 158 0.95 -11.63 -3.96
CA THR A 158 1.12 -13.09 -3.97
C THR A 158 0.87 -13.72 -5.35
N ARG A 159 0.37 -12.97 -6.34
CA ARG A 159 0.09 -13.51 -7.68
C ARG A 159 1.38 -13.93 -8.42
N PRO A 160 1.42 -15.13 -9.04
CA PRO A 160 2.62 -15.67 -9.71
C PRO A 160 3.21 -14.75 -10.77
N HIS A 161 2.36 -14.04 -11.52
CA HIS A 161 2.80 -13.09 -12.54
C HIS A 161 3.60 -11.91 -11.96
N VAL A 162 3.20 -11.41 -10.78
CA VAL A 162 3.92 -10.34 -10.07
C VAL A 162 5.23 -10.88 -9.51
N ILE A 163 5.21 -12.09 -8.94
CA ILE A 163 6.42 -12.76 -8.43
C ILE A 163 7.49 -12.88 -9.52
N ALA A 164 7.12 -13.41 -10.69
CA ALA A 164 8.02 -13.59 -11.81
C ALA A 164 8.62 -12.24 -12.30
N ALA A 165 7.86 -11.15 -12.25
CA ALA A 165 8.35 -9.82 -12.65
C ALA A 165 9.44 -9.29 -11.72
N PHE A 166 9.32 -9.49 -10.40
CA PHE A 166 10.35 -9.10 -9.42
C PHE A 166 11.59 -10.03 -9.48
N GLU A 167 11.41 -11.29 -9.84
CA GLU A 167 12.50 -12.25 -10.02
C GLU A 167 13.34 -11.92 -11.25
N ARG A 168 12.72 -11.59 -12.39
CA ARG A 168 13.44 -11.22 -13.63
C ARG A 168 14.33 -9.98 -13.49
N ARG A 169 13.93 -8.97 -12.73
CA ARG A 169 14.72 -7.73 -12.55
C ARG A 169 15.81 -7.84 -11.49
N GLY A 170 15.61 -8.67 -10.47
CA GLY A 170 16.54 -8.80 -9.35
C GLY A 170 17.64 -9.85 -9.55
N SER A 171 17.86 -10.32 -10.78
CA SER A 171 18.94 -11.24 -11.14
C SER A 171 20.05 -10.46 -11.87
N PRO A 172 21.09 -9.95 -11.18
CA PRO A 172 22.27 -9.38 -11.84
C PRO A 172 23.04 -10.43 -12.67
N PHE A 173 22.74 -11.72 -12.48
CA PHE A 173 23.59 -12.84 -12.86
C PHE A 173 23.05 -13.71 -14.01
N LEU A 174 21.94 -13.32 -14.65
CA LEU A 174 21.41 -14.04 -15.83
C LEU A 174 21.64 -13.29 -17.15
N LEU A 175 22.63 -12.40 -17.18
CA LEU A 175 23.35 -12.08 -18.41
C LEU A 175 24.60 -12.96 -18.47
N GLY A 176 24.39 -14.27 -18.50
CA GLY A 176 25.37 -15.14 -19.15
C GLY A 176 25.35 -14.80 -20.65
N PRO A 177 26.49 -14.80 -21.34
CA PRO A 177 26.54 -14.64 -22.79
C PRO A 177 25.98 -15.91 -23.44
N GLY A 178 24.66 -16.02 -23.52
CA GLY A 178 24.00 -17.24 -23.95
C GLY A 178 22.51 -17.02 -24.10
N GLY A 179 22.10 -16.70 -25.32
CA GLY A 179 20.70 -16.57 -25.68
C GLY A 179 19.92 -17.86 -25.47
N ALA A 180 18.67 -17.70 -25.05
CA ALA A 180 17.62 -18.67 -25.31
C ALA A 180 16.29 -17.92 -25.27
N SER A 181 15.94 -17.30 -26.39
CA SER A 181 14.56 -16.93 -26.69
C SER A 181 13.74 -18.22 -26.79
N PRO A 182 12.65 -18.41 -26.02
CA PRO A 182 11.80 -19.59 -26.17
C PRO A 182 10.82 -19.48 -27.35
N PHE A 183 10.93 -18.44 -28.18
CA PHE A 183 10.19 -18.35 -29.44
C PHE A 183 10.98 -19.01 -30.56
N ARG A 184 10.88 -20.34 -30.59
CA ARG A 184 11.12 -21.16 -31.77
C ARG A 184 9.92 -20.95 -32.71
N THR A 185 9.98 -19.94 -33.57
CA THR A 185 9.19 -19.95 -34.81
C THR A 185 9.93 -20.84 -35.79
N GLN A 186 9.29 -21.99 -36.04
CA GLN A 186 9.56 -22.99 -37.04
C GLN A 186 9.51 -22.35 -38.43
N GLU A 187 10.63 -21.83 -38.94
CA GLU A 187 10.76 -21.37 -40.32
C GLU A 187 12.24 -21.40 -40.76
N ASP A 188 12.85 -22.58 -40.68
CA ASP A 188 14.07 -22.91 -41.43
C ASP A 188 13.70 -23.93 -42.51
N VAL A 189 13.34 -23.44 -43.70
CA VAL A 189 13.39 -24.23 -44.94
C VAL A 189 14.57 -23.68 -45.75
N PRO A 190 15.62 -24.48 -46.04
CA PRO A 190 16.76 -24.01 -46.80
C PRO A 190 16.39 -23.98 -48.29
N HIS A 191 16.22 -22.77 -48.84
CA HIS A 191 16.24 -22.59 -50.28
C HIS A 191 17.69 -22.61 -50.77
N GLY A 192 18.05 -23.72 -51.42
CA GLY A 192 19.30 -23.87 -52.18
C GLY A 192 19.37 -22.93 -53.39
N PRO A 193 20.56 -22.78 -54.01
CA PRO A 193 20.81 -21.75 -55.01
C PRO A 193 20.54 -22.23 -56.44
N SER A 194 20.13 -21.26 -57.27
CA SER A 194 20.21 -21.19 -58.74
C SER A 194 19.45 -22.23 -59.58
N GLY A 195 18.63 -21.72 -60.49
CA GLY A 195 18.11 -22.49 -61.63
C GLY A 195 16.87 -21.86 -62.24
N ASP A 196 17.08 -21.10 -63.31
CA ASP A 196 16.15 -20.91 -64.43
C ASP A 196 14.86 -20.12 -64.19
N ASN A 197 14.89 -18.86 -64.62
CA ASN A 197 13.72 -18.03 -64.81
C ASN A 197 13.31 -18.10 -66.30
N PRO A 198 12.30 -18.90 -66.70
CA PRO A 198 11.91 -19.06 -68.11
C PRO A 198 11.08 -17.89 -68.68
N PHE A 199 10.99 -16.77 -67.96
CA PHE A 199 10.20 -15.59 -68.36
C PHE A 199 11.07 -14.36 -68.68
N ALA A 200 12.21 -14.57 -69.32
CA ALA A 200 12.89 -13.50 -70.04
C ALA A 200 12.03 -13.12 -71.27
N ALA A 201 11.35 -11.97 -71.19
CA ALA A 201 10.65 -11.38 -72.32
C ALA A 201 11.64 -10.99 -73.45
N PRO A 202 11.29 -11.16 -74.73
CA PRO A 202 12.17 -10.77 -75.83
C PRO A 202 12.27 -9.24 -75.97
N PRO A 203 13.41 -8.72 -76.44
CA PRO A 203 13.56 -7.31 -76.76
C PRO A 203 12.71 -6.97 -77.99
N THR A 204 11.81 -5.99 -77.84
CA THR A 204 11.09 -5.37 -78.96
C THR A 204 12.07 -4.54 -79.78
N ILE A 205 12.21 -4.91 -81.05
CA ILE A 205 12.82 -4.10 -82.10
C ILE A 205 11.72 -3.21 -82.68
N ASP A 206 11.82 -1.90 -82.44
CA ASP A 206 11.57 -0.77 -83.36
C ASP A 206 11.45 0.54 -82.57
#